data_AF-A0A3D0T0N6-F1
#
_entry.id   AF-A0A3D0T0N6-F1
#
_cell.length_a   1.000
_cell.length_b   1.000
_cell.length_c   1.000
_cell.angle_alpha   90.00
_cell.angle_beta   90.00
_cell.angle_gamma   90.00
#
_symmetry.space_group_name_H-M   'P 1'
#
loop_
_entity.id
_entity.type
_entity.pdbx_description
1 polymer ?
#
loop_
_entity_poly.entity_id
_entity_poly.type
_entity_poly.pdbx_seq_one_letter_code
_entity_poly.pdbx_strand_id
1 'polypeptide(L)' 'IADLPVSMPIVLPTTYIISPAGEVTMTIRGEVTQEKLQKAIKQAQSELL' A
#
# COMPACT_ATOMS: atom_id res chain seq x y z
N ILE A 1 -5.82 17.31 -9.83
CA ILE A 1 -5.63 16.28 -8.79
C ILE A 1 -5.45 14.99 -9.58
N ALA A 2 -4.29 14.33 -9.50
CA ALA A 2 -4.10 13.07 -10.21
C ALA A 2 -5.00 12.02 -9.55
N ASP A 3 -5.89 11.41 -10.32
CA ASP A 3 -6.72 10.31 -9.84
C ASP A 3 -5.77 9.18 -9.41
N LEU A 4 -5.75 8.90 -8.11
CA LEU A 4 -4.99 7.75 -7.61
C LEU A 4 -5.64 6.48 -8.20
N PRO A 5 -4.85 5.44 -8.55
CA PRO A 5 -5.37 4.19 -9.11
C PRO A 5 -6.11 3.33 -8.08
N VAL A 6 -6.69 3.95 -7.04
CA VAL A 6 -7.36 3.29 -5.94
C VAL A 6 -8.76 3.85 -5.77
N SER A 7 -9.72 2.96 -5.52
CA SER A 7 -11.04 3.34 -5.05
C SER A 7 -10.96 3.99 -3.67
N MET A 8 -11.97 4.79 -3.34
CA MET A 8 -12.05 5.47 -2.05
C MET A 8 -12.00 4.46 -0.90
N PRO A 9 -11.13 4.65 0.11
CA PRO A 9 -10.97 3.70 1.20
C PRO A 9 -12.25 3.60 2.04
N ILE A 10 -12.64 2.38 2.38
CA ILE A 10 -13.81 2.09 3.24
C ILE A 10 -13.54 2.51 4.71
N VAL A 11 -12.26 2.59 5.10
CA VAL A 11 -11.82 2.91 6.46
C VAL A 11 -10.60 3.83 6.43
N LEU A 12 -10.52 4.75 7.39
CA LEU A 12 -9.39 5.66 7.53
C LEU A 12 -8.67 5.47 8.89
N PRO A 13 -7.34 5.67 8.95
CA PRO A 13 -6.43 5.85 7.82
C PRO A 13 -6.24 4.54 7.02
N THR A 14 -5.93 4.67 5.73
CA THR A 14 -5.56 3.54 4.85
C THR A 14 -4.30 3.91 4.07
N THR A 15 -3.33 2.99 4.05
CA THR A 15 -2.08 3.11 3.29
C THR A 15 -2.09 2.09 2.16
N TYR A 16 -1.79 2.52 0.94
CA TYR A 16 -1.65 1.65 -0.22
C TYR A 16 -0.17 1.53 -0.59
N ILE A 17 0.26 0.33 -1.00
CA ILE A 17 1.55 0.10 -1.64
C ILE A 17 1.28 -0.17 -3.12
N ILE A 18 1.91 0.63 -3.97
CA ILE A 18 1.70 0.64 -5.41
C ILE A 18 3.01 0.21 -6.08
N SER A 19 2.92 -0.74 -7.01
CA SER A 19 4.06 -1.18 -7.81
C SER A 19 4.48 -0.13 -8.85
N PRO A 20 5.68 -0.25 -9.43
CA PRO A 20 6.08 0.59 -10.56
C PRO A 20 5.14 0.50 -11.78
N ALA A 21 4.36 -0.59 -11.91
CA ALA A 21 3.36 -0.75 -12.97
C ALA A 21 2.06 0.02 -12.70
N GLY A 22 1.93 0.67 -11.54
CA GLY A 22 0.73 1.42 -11.14
C GLY A 22 -0.35 0.57 -10.48
N GLU A 23 -0.06 -0.69 -10.16
CA GLU A 23 -1.01 -1.61 -9.52
C GLU A 23 -0.85 -1.63 -8.00
N VAL A 24 -1.96 -1.77 -7.29
CA VAL A 24 -1.96 -1.90 -5.82
C VAL A 24 -1.53 -3.32 -5.45
N THR A 25 -0.35 -3.45 -4.86
CA THR A 25 0.17 -4.75 -4.39
C THR A 25 -0.26 -5.03 -2.97
N MET A 26 -0.47 -3.99 -2.15
CA MET A 26 -0.91 -4.20 -0.78
C MET A 26 -1.72 -3.02 -0.23
N THR A 27 -2.68 -3.32 0.66
CA THR A 27 -3.49 -2.34 1.38
C THR A 27 -3.37 -2.56 2.89
N ILE A 28 -2.99 -1.52 3.63
CA ILE A 28 -2.88 -1.54 5.08
C ILE A 28 -3.96 -0.62 5.65
N ARG A 29 -4.84 -1.19 6.47
CA ARG A 29 -5.93 -0.47 7.13
C ARG A 29 -5.56 -0.13 8.57
N GLY A 30 -6.03 1.02 9.03
CA GLY A 30 -5.77 1.53 10.38
C GLY A 30 -4.37 2.10 10.51
N GLU A 31 -3.95 2.34 11.75
CA GLU A 31 -2.66 2.95 12.05
C GLU A 31 -1.48 2.07 11.58
N VAL A 32 -0.43 2.75 11.12
CA VAL A 32 0.78 2.14 10.59
C VAL A 32 1.98 2.64 11.37
N THR A 33 2.69 1.71 12.02
CA THR A 33 4.01 1.98 12.60
C THR A 33 5.10 1.87 11.54
N GLN A 34 6.27 2.47 11.79
CA GLN A 34 7.42 2.35 10.89
C GLN A 34 7.83 0.90 10.67
N GLU A 35 7.81 0.07 11.72
CA GLU A 35 8.14 -1.36 11.62
C GLU A 35 7.16 -2.11 10.71
N LYS A 36 5.86 -1.86 10.88
CA LYS A 36 4.80 -2.46 10.05
C LYS A 36 4.96 -2.06 8.59
N LEU A 37 5.28 -0.78 8.32
CA LEU A 37 5.53 -0.29 6.97
C LEU A 37 6.78 -0.93 6.33
N GLN A 38 7.86 -1.10 7.08
CA GLN A 38 9.08 -1.73 6.57
C GLN A 38 8.87 -3.21 6.23
N LYS A 39 8.14 -3.95 7.08
CA LYS A 39 7.75 -5.33 6.80
C LYS A 39 6.90 -5.43 5.54
N ALA A 40 5.92 -4.54 5.43
CA ALA A 40 5.03 -4.40 4.29
C ALA A 40 5.78 -4.14 2.97
N ILE A 41 6.77 -3.24 2.97
CA ILE A 41 7.60 -2.95 1.79
C ILE A 41 8.44 -4.18 1.40
N LYS A 42 9.08 -4.84 2.36
CA LYS A 42 9.91 -6.04 2.08
C LYS A 42 9.08 -7.17 1.48
N GLN A 43 7.86 -7.37 1.99
CA GLN A 43 6.93 -8.36 1.46
C GLN A 43 6.56 -8.03 0.01
N ALA A 44 6.15 -6.79 -0.27
CA ALA A 44 5.79 -6.36 -1.61
C ALA A 44 6.95 -6.48 -2.62
N GLN A 45 8.19 -6.27 -2.19
CA GLN A 45 9.38 -6.48 -3.02
C GLN A 45 9.63 -7.97 -3.34
N SER A 46 9.32 -8.88 -2.41
CA SER A 46 9.49 -10.31 -2.61
C SER A 46 8.46 -10.92 -3.56
N GLU A 47 7.24 -10.35 -3.62
CA GLU A 47 6.16 -10.80 -4.51
C GLU A 47 6.34 -10.31 -5.96
N LEU A 48 7.26 -9.37 -6.18
CA LEU A 48 7.64 -8.82 -7.49
C LEU A 48 8.77 -9.61 -8.19
N LEU A 49 9.39 -10.57 -7.50
CA LEU A 49 10.44 -11.48 -8.00
C LEU A 49 9.86 -12.83 -8.40
#